data_AF-A0A3L7J2Z7-F1
#
_entry.id   AF-A0A3L7J2Z7-F1
#
_cell.length_a   1.000
_cell.length_b   1.000
_cell.length_c   1.000
_cell.angle_alpha   90.00
_cell.angle_beta   90.00
_cell.angle_gamma   90.00
#
_symmetry.space_group_name_H-M   'P 1'
#
loop_
_entity.id
_entity.type
_entity.pdbx_description
1 polymer ?
#
loop_
_entity_poly.entity_id
_entity_poly.type
_entity_poly.pdbx_seq_one_letter_code
_entity_poly.pdbx_strand_id
1 'polypeptide(L)'
;MWSSPIVFRRASAQHKLCEEAKAWASEARRRVRRFREDGLATENGDRILILGKDKDGKTDDLGDILIECKELITKVNRVQSGELQGRLLAPIFFEDEDDPLLDEIEKNNSSVITRFSISADGYKGKCLFLSGGDAGVAIWKRLWERNSEDGTTDWLQYDIVETPHHCSWRTLSFDHWSQLGEAVKVCPEARDALGQGREGSVIVASCKPIKKDDANPPHERAKREYLSMVGEDTDRFLCTEEVRDKEDRPVEFKISHRGPQRTLKLAATIGASAAGVSAVSTTARGHG
;
A
#
# COMPACT_ATOMS: atom_id res chain seq x y z
N MET A 1 4.91 -10.43 13.46
CA MET A 1 3.67 -9.63 13.30
C MET A 1 4.02 -8.17 13.12
N TRP A 2 3.35 -7.42 12.24
CA TRP A 2 3.46 -5.96 12.16
C TRP A 2 2.10 -5.37 12.54
N SER A 3 2.05 -4.37 13.40
CA SER A 3 0.78 -3.78 13.81
C SER A 3 0.94 -2.31 14.16
N SER A 4 -0.04 -1.51 13.77
CA SER A 4 -0.18 -0.14 14.25
C SER A 4 -1.11 -0.09 15.48
N PRO A 5 -0.79 0.70 16.51
CA PRO A 5 -1.69 0.92 17.64
C PRO A 5 -2.91 1.79 17.24
N ILE A 6 -2.78 2.63 16.22
CA ILE A 6 -3.83 3.56 15.76
C ILE A 6 -5.05 2.82 15.21
N VAL A 7 -4.87 1.61 14.64
CA VAL A 7 -5.95 0.77 14.11
C VAL A 7 -7.01 0.45 15.17
N PHE A 8 -6.61 0.21 16.43
CA PHE A 8 -7.56 -0.14 17.50
C PHE A 8 -8.14 1.06 18.24
N ARG A 9 -7.50 2.23 18.14
CA ARG A 9 -7.94 3.45 18.84
C ARG A 9 -9.23 4.03 18.29
N ARG A 10 -9.52 3.79 17.01
CA ARG A 10 -10.74 4.29 16.37
C ARG A 10 -11.97 3.44 16.67
N ALA A 11 -11.80 2.40 17.49
CA ALA A 11 -12.93 1.71 18.07
C ALA A 11 -13.74 2.69 18.94
N SER A 12 -15.03 2.84 18.64
CA SER A 12 -15.94 3.72 19.35
C SER A 12 -17.28 3.03 19.61
N ALA A 13 -18.20 3.70 20.30
CA ALA A 13 -19.55 3.18 20.49
C ALA A 13 -20.28 2.93 19.16
N GLN A 14 -20.07 3.79 18.16
CA GLN A 14 -20.58 3.62 16.80
C GLN A 14 -19.69 2.75 15.91
N HIS A 15 -18.45 2.47 16.33
CA HIS A 15 -17.51 1.66 15.56
C HIS A 15 -16.86 0.57 16.40
N LYS A 16 -17.56 -0.55 16.56
CA LYS A 16 -17.05 -1.69 17.34
C LYS A 16 -16.09 -2.52 16.50
N LEU A 17 -15.00 -2.97 17.12
CA LEU A 17 -14.13 -3.99 16.54
C LEU A 17 -14.90 -5.30 16.41
N CYS A 18 -14.74 -5.99 15.27
CA CYS A 18 -15.17 -7.37 15.12
C CYS A 18 -14.29 -8.31 15.96
N GLU A 19 -14.69 -9.58 16.08
CA GLU A 19 -13.96 -10.55 16.91
C GLU A 19 -12.54 -10.79 16.41
N GLU A 20 -12.31 -10.81 15.10
CA GLU A 20 -10.99 -10.96 14.49
C GLU A 20 -10.09 -9.77 14.82
N ALA A 21 -10.63 -8.54 14.74
CA ALA A 21 -9.89 -7.34 15.10
C ALA A 21 -9.55 -7.29 16.60
N LYS A 22 -10.46 -7.76 17.47
CA LYS A 22 -10.17 -7.93 18.91
C LYS A 22 -9.11 -8.98 19.15
N ALA A 23 -9.15 -10.11 18.46
CA ALA A 23 -8.15 -11.18 18.56
C ALA A 23 -6.77 -10.68 18.14
N TRP A 24 -6.68 -9.99 17.00
CA TRP A 24 -5.45 -9.35 16.53
C TRP A 24 -4.91 -8.32 17.54
N ALA A 25 -5.78 -7.44 18.06
CA ALA A 25 -5.38 -6.47 19.08
C ALA A 25 -4.86 -7.14 20.37
N SER A 26 -5.47 -8.26 20.76
CA SER A 26 -5.10 -9.02 21.96
C SER A 26 -3.74 -9.70 21.78
N GLU A 27 -3.51 -10.28 20.61
CA GLU A 27 -2.23 -10.88 20.25
C GLU A 27 -1.12 -9.84 20.11
N ALA A 28 -1.40 -8.67 19.50
CA ALA A 28 -0.45 -7.57 19.43
C ALA A 28 0.00 -7.13 20.83
N ARG A 29 -0.95 -6.93 21.75
CA ARG A 29 -0.65 -6.58 23.15
C ARG A 29 0.12 -7.67 23.89
N ARG A 30 -0.18 -8.95 23.64
CA ARG A 30 0.56 -10.09 24.22
C ARG A 30 2.02 -10.05 23.79
N ARG A 31 2.30 -9.84 22.49
CA ARG A 31 3.66 -9.76 21.95
C ARG A 31 4.43 -8.54 22.44
N VAL A 32 3.76 -7.40 22.61
CA VAL A 32 4.38 -6.21 23.24
C VAL A 32 4.77 -6.50 24.70
N ARG A 33 3.89 -7.14 25.48
CA ARG A 33 4.25 -7.57 26.84
C ARG A 33 5.42 -8.54 26.83
N ARG A 34 5.43 -9.50 25.91
CA ARG A 34 6.54 -10.45 25.78
C ARG A 34 7.86 -9.76 25.45
N PHE A 35 7.83 -8.77 24.56
CA PHE A 35 9.01 -7.94 24.27
C PHE A 35 9.47 -7.15 25.51
N ARG A 36 8.56 -6.62 26.32
CA ARG A 36 8.93 -5.93 27.57
C ARG A 36 9.57 -6.87 28.61
N GLU A 37 9.17 -8.14 28.63
CA GLU A 37 9.71 -9.18 29.51
C GLU A 37 11.09 -9.70 29.04
N ASP A 38 11.20 -10.06 27.76
CA ASP A 38 12.35 -10.78 27.21
C ASP A 38 13.31 -9.89 26.39
N GLY A 39 12.88 -8.68 26.03
CA GLY A 39 13.59 -7.80 25.09
C GLY A 39 13.91 -8.49 23.77
N LEU A 40 15.18 -8.37 23.36
CA LEU A 40 15.68 -9.00 22.13
C LEU A 40 15.76 -10.53 22.19
N ALA A 41 15.61 -11.16 23.37
CA ALA A 41 15.51 -12.62 23.48
C ALA A 41 14.17 -13.19 23.02
N THR A 42 13.16 -12.34 22.76
CA THR A 42 11.84 -12.78 22.25
C THR A 42 11.95 -13.70 21.02
N GLU A 43 11.34 -14.88 21.12
CA GLU A 43 11.37 -15.92 20.09
C GLU A 43 10.65 -15.53 18.79
N ASN A 44 11.02 -16.17 17.67
CA ASN A 44 10.49 -15.86 16.32
C ASN A 44 8.96 -15.76 16.25
N GLY A 45 8.25 -16.66 16.95
CA GLY A 45 6.78 -16.71 16.98
C GLY A 45 6.13 -15.51 17.67
N ASP A 46 6.83 -14.88 18.62
CA ASP A 46 6.31 -13.84 19.50
C ASP A 46 6.74 -12.42 19.11
N ARG A 47 7.54 -12.28 18.06
CA ARG A 47 8.02 -10.97 17.61
C ARG A 47 6.90 -10.11 17.02
N ILE A 48 6.97 -8.84 17.35
CA ILE A 48 6.12 -7.79 16.79
C ILE A 48 6.97 -6.57 16.37
N LEU A 49 6.53 -5.88 15.33
CA LEU A 49 6.97 -4.55 14.94
C LEU A 49 5.77 -3.62 15.09
N ILE A 50 5.96 -2.52 15.81
CA ILE A 50 4.96 -1.49 16.08
C ILE A 50 5.14 -0.37 15.06
N LEU A 51 4.07 -0.06 14.33
CA LEU A 51 4.08 0.90 13.23
C LEU A 51 3.35 2.19 13.65
N GLY A 52 4.12 3.22 13.96
CA GLY A 52 3.66 4.53 14.39
C GLY A 52 3.59 4.70 15.91
N LYS A 53 3.74 5.95 16.36
CA LYS A 53 3.56 6.34 17.76
C LYS A 53 2.13 6.13 18.23
N ASP A 54 1.99 5.94 19.53
CA ASP A 54 0.71 6.09 20.22
C ASP A 54 0.75 7.27 21.19
N LYS A 55 -0.44 7.74 21.60
CA LYS A 55 -0.58 8.84 22.55
C LYS A 55 -0.09 8.47 23.94
N ASP A 56 0.11 9.49 24.77
CA ASP A 56 0.46 9.35 26.18
C ASP A 56 1.77 8.58 26.41
N GLY A 57 2.69 8.59 25.43
CA GLY A 57 3.98 7.90 25.51
C GLY A 57 3.92 6.37 25.55
N LYS A 58 2.79 5.76 25.15
CA LYS A 58 2.55 4.30 25.26
C LYS A 58 3.52 3.44 24.43
N THR A 59 4.22 4.04 23.49
CA THR A 59 5.21 3.39 22.62
C THR A 59 6.65 3.82 22.92
N ASP A 60 6.88 4.72 23.87
CA ASP A 60 8.21 5.33 24.08
C ASP A 60 9.25 4.32 24.58
N ASP A 61 8.80 3.28 25.27
CA ASP A 61 9.65 2.18 25.74
C ASP A 61 9.91 1.09 24.68
N LEU A 62 9.37 1.26 23.46
CA LEU A 62 9.38 0.23 22.42
C LEU A 62 10.41 0.47 21.32
N GLY A 63 11.41 1.32 21.53
CA GLY A 63 12.37 1.77 20.50
C GLY A 63 12.95 0.67 19.58
N ASP A 64 13.32 -0.50 20.11
CA ASP A 64 13.87 -1.61 19.31
C ASP A 64 12.86 -2.26 18.33
N ILE A 65 11.56 -2.03 18.57
CA ILE A 65 10.48 -2.60 17.78
C ILE A 65 9.50 -1.54 17.27
N LEU A 66 9.76 -0.25 17.48
CA LEU A 66 8.96 0.87 17.01
C LEU A 66 9.53 1.39 15.69
N ILE A 67 8.66 1.61 14.72
CA ILE A 67 8.97 2.31 13.48
C ILE A 67 8.04 3.49 13.40
N GLU A 68 8.58 4.70 13.47
CA GLU A 68 7.80 5.92 13.38
C GLU A 68 7.48 6.27 11.92
N CYS A 69 6.50 7.15 11.73
CA CYS A 69 6.21 7.67 10.40
C CYS A 69 7.46 8.35 9.81
N LYS A 70 7.71 8.12 8.52
CA LYS A 70 8.89 8.50 7.73
C LYS A 70 10.14 7.62 7.95
N GLU A 71 10.16 6.76 8.96
CA GLU A 71 11.29 5.86 9.21
C GLU A 71 11.33 4.63 8.29
N LEU A 72 12.43 3.89 8.40
CA LEU A 72 12.75 2.75 7.55
C LEU A 72 12.66 1.42 8.31
N ILE A 73 11.88 0.51 7.78
CA ILE A 73 11.90 -0.91 8.10
C ILE A 73 13.05 -1.54 7.31
N THR A 74 14.14 -1.87 7.98
CA THR A 74 15.35 -2.45 7.35
C THR A 74 15.59 -3.91 7.71
N LYS A 75 14.76 -4.45 8.61
CA LYS A 75 14.90 -5.81 9.14
C LYS A 75 13.60 -6.57 8.98
N VAL A 76 13.67 -7.76 8.38
CA VAL A 76 12.55 -8.70 8.32
C VAL A 76 12.85 -9.83 9.29
N ASN A 77 11.94 -10.06 10.24
CA ASN A 77 12.17 -11.00 11.34
C ASN A 77 13.53 -10.74 12.06
N ARG A 78 13.88 -9.46 12.25
CA ARG A 78 15.15 -8.98 12.83
C ARG A 78 16.41 -9.25 11.99
N VAL A 79 16.28 -9.85 10.81
CA VAL A 79 17.40 -10.08 9.87
C VAL A 79 17.51 -8.92 8.88
N GLN A 80 18.71 -8.37 8.75
CA GLN A 80 19.04 -7.34 7.78
C GLN A 80 19.76 -7.95 6.59
N SER A 81 19.05 -8.18 5.49
CA SER A 81 19.64 -8.68 4.24
C SER A 81 20.11 -7.55 3.31
N GLY A 82 19.51 -6.37 3.41
CA GLY A 82 19.67 -5.29 2.42
C GLY A 82 18.87 -5.49 1.14
N GLU A 83 18.12 -6.59 1.03
CA GLU A 83 17.31 -6.94 -0.15
C GLU A 83 15.93 -6.27 -0.14
N LEU A 84 15.43 -5.92 1.04
CA LEU A 84 14.13 -5.27 1.23
C LEU A 84 14.26 -4.13 2.24
N GLN A 85 13.70 -2.98 1.90
CA GLN A 85 13.51 -1.86 2.81
C GLN A 85 12.09 -1.33 2.67
N GLY A 86 11.36 -1.17 3.78
CA GLY A 86 10.08 -0.46 3.79
C GLY A 86 10.25 0.96 4.32
N ARG A 87 9.64 1.96 3.70
CA ARG A 87 9.47 3.29 4.31
C ARG A 87 8.04 3.42 4.80
N LEU A 88 7.87 3.66 6.10
CA LEU A 88 6.56 3.88 6.69
C LEU A 88 6.11 5.31 6.40
N LEU A 89 4.96 5.49 5.76
CA LEU A 89 4.39 6.80 5.42
C LEU A 89 3.12 7.09 6.22
N ALA A 90 2.38 6.05 6.60
CA ALA A 90 1.27 6.15 7.52
C ALA A 90 1.24 4.87 8.39
N PRO A 91 0.65 4.92 9.60
CA PRO A 91 -0.24 5.95 10.10
C PRO A 91 0.47 7.25 10.48
N ILE A 92 -0.22 8.37 10.31
CA ILE A 92 0.24 9.68 10.77
C ILE A 92 -0.19 9.85 12.23
N PHE A 93 0.74 10.25 13.08
CA PHE A 93 0.42 10.71 14.43
C PHE A 93 -0.06 12.17 14.36
N PHE A 94 -1.18 12.46 15.01
CA PHE A 94 -1.73 13.80 15.16
C PHE A 94 -1.46 14.23 16.60
N GLU A 95 -0.60 15.24 16.77
CA GLU A 95 -0.30 15.84 18.08
C GLU A 95 -1.44 16.76 18.53
N ASP A 96 -2.05 17.46 17.58
CA ASP A 96 -3.22 18.31 17.78
C ASP A 96 -4.49 17.46 17.68
N GLU A 97 -5.23 17.34 18.79
CA GLU A 97 -6.51 16.63 18.86
C GLU A 97 -7.65 17.39 18.17
N ASP A 98 -7.44 18.68 17.86
CA ASP A 98 -8.38 19.53 17.13
C ASP A 98 -8.00 19.70 15.64
N ASP A 99 -7.04 18.92 15.12
CA ASP A 99 -6.67 18.96 13.70
C ASP A 99 -7.93 18.70 12.84
N PRO A 100 -8.34 19.63 11.95
CA PRO A 100 -9.58 19.50 11.18
C PRO A 100 -9.65 18.22 10.32
N LEU A 101 -8.50 17.61 10.02
CA LEU A 101 -8.46 16.34 9.31
C LEU A 101 -9.01 15.20 10.15
N LEU A 102 -8.98 15.28 11.49
CA LEU A 102 -9.53 14.27 12.39
C LEU A 102 -11.04 14.09 12.21
N ASP A 103 -11.76 15.16 11.89
CA ASP A 103 -13.21 15.10 11.57
C ASP A 103 -13.47 14.41 10.23
N GLU A 104 -12.56 14.57 9.27
CA GLU A 104 -12.58 13.93 7.94
C GLU A 104 -12.01 12.49 7.97
N ILE A 105 -11.48 12.07 9.13
CA ILE A 105 -10.78 10.79 9.27
C ILE A 105 -11.77 9.65 9.54
N GLU A 106 -12.25 9.05 8.45
CA GLU A 106 -13.03 7.81 8.50
C GLU A 106 -12.20 6.59 8.98
N LYS A 107 -12.86 5.44 9.19
CA LYS A 107 -12.29 4.17 9.68
C LYS A 107 -10.97 3.77 8.98
N ASN A 108 -10.94 3.92 7.66
CA ASN A 108 -9.88 3.42 6.81
C ASN A 108 -8.61 4.31 6.82
N ASN A 109 -8.69 5.47 7.44
CA ASN A 109 -7.57 6.41 7.55
C ASN A 109 -6.55 5.98 8.64
N SER A 110 -6.66 4.76 9.17
CA SER A 110 -5.70 4.09 10.07
C SER A 110 -4.78 3.12 9.31
N SER A 111 -4.95 3.05 7.98
CA SER A 111 -4.15 2.23 7.09
C SER A 111 -2.66 2.50 7.26
N VAL A 112 -1.89 1.42 7.25
CA VAL A 112 -0.44 1.47 7.15
C VAL A 112 -0.11 1.69 5.68
N ILE A 113 0.50 2.83 5.37
CA ILE A 113 1.03 3.11 4.04
C ILE A 113 2.52 2.84 4.09
N THR A 114 3.00 1.92 3.26
CA THR A 114 4.42 1.56 3.18
C THR A 114 4.88 1.51 1.75
N ARG A 115 6.00 2.17 1.46
CA ARG A 115 6.73 2.00 0.20
C ARG A 115 7.89 1.04 0.41
N PHE A 116 7.81 -0.13 -0.19
CA PHE A 116 8.90 -1.09 -0.22
C PHE A 116 9.88 -0.77 -1.36
N SER A 117 11.16 -0.91 -1.10
CA SER A 117 12.27 -0.89 -2.05
C SER A 117 12.88 -2.28 -2.06
N ILE A 118 12.85 -2.92 -3.22
CA ILE A 118 13.26 -4.31 -3.43
C ILE A 118 14.51 -4.30 -4.31
N SER A 119 15.57 -4.95 -3.84
CA SER A 119 16.80 -5.17 -4.58
C SER A 119 16.67 -6.36 -5.53
N ALA A 120 17.43 -6.35 -6.63
CA ALA A 120 17.50 -7.48 -7.55
C ALA A 120 18.84 -7.50 -8.30
N ASP A 121 19.34 -8.70 -8.59
CA ASP A 121 20.60 -8.94 -9.31
C ASP A 121 21.80 -8.16 -8.74
N GLY A 122 21.86 -7.98 -7.40
CA GLY A 122 22.92 -7.24 -6.72
C GLY A 122 22.76 -5.71 -6.73
N TYR A 123 21.69 -5.19 -7.32
CA TYR A 123 21.39 -3.76 -7.35
C TYR A 123 20.25 -3.41 -6.39
N LYS A 124 20.41 -2.30 -5.65
CA LYS A 124 19.39 -1.80 -4.72
C LYS A 124 18.26 -1.08 -5.45
N GLY A 125 17.05 -1.17 -4.89
CA GLY A 125 15.90 -0.35 -5.30
C GLY A 125 15.48 -0.54 -6.75
N LYS A 126 15.54 -1.78 -7.24
CA LYS A 126 15.10 -2.15 -8.60
C LYS A 126 13.58 -2.22 -8.74
N CYS A 127 12.85 -2.35 -7.64
CA CYS A 127 11.41 -2.19 -7.64
C CYS A 127 10.97 -1.41 -6.39
N LEU A 128 10.23 -0.34 -6.61
CA LEU A 128 9.46 0.37 -5.60
C LEU A 128 8.02 -0.11 -5.63
N PHE A 129 7.59 -0.76 -4.56
CA PHE A 129 6.21 -1.22 -4.39
C PHE A 129 5.51 -0.38 -3.32
N LEU A 130 4.48 0.38 -3.70
CA LEU A 130 3.68 1.18 -2.79
C LEU A 130 2.38 0.46 -2.45
N SER A 131 2.16 0.19 -1.17
CA SER A 131 0.88 -0.30 -0.65
C SER A 131 0.26 0.76 0.25
N GLY A 132 -0.98 1.14 -0.09
CA GLY A 132 -1.76 2.17 0.61
C GLY A 132 -2.77 1.64 1.62
N GLY A 133 -3.00 0.33 1.66
CA GLY A 133 -4.17 -0.24 2.32
C GLY A 133 -5.46 0.43 1.84
N ASP A 134 -6.33 0.79 2.78
CA ASP A 134 -7.60 1.43 2.48
C ASP A 134 -7.61 2.95 2.71
N ALA A 135 -6.43 3.57 2.78
CA ALA A 135 -6.31 5.00 3.08
C ALA A 135 -7.18 5.86 2.15
N GLY A 136 -8.02 6.72 2.75
CA GLY A 136 -8.90 7.64 2.05
C GLY A 136 -8.20 8.94 1.65
N VAL A 137 -8.93 9.76 0.89
CA VAL A 137 -8.46 11.02 0.30
C VAL A 137 -7.77 11.96 1.29
N ALA A 138 -8.28 12.06 2.52
CA ALA A 138 -7.72 12.92 3.57
C ALA A 138 -6.26 12.58 3.90
N ILE A 139 -5.91 11.29 3.96
CA ILE A 139 -4.55 10.84 4.26
C ILE A 139 -3.62 11.10 3.08
N TRP A 140 -4.06 10.85 1.85
CA TRP A 140 -3.28 11.12 0.65
C TRP A 140 -3.01 12.61 0.44
N LYS A 141 -4.03 13.46 0.66
CA LYS A 141 -3.87 14.93 0.67
C LYS A 141 -2.81 15.36 1.69
N ARG A 142 -2.91 14.90 2.95
CA ARG A 142 -1.96 15.27 4.00
C ARG A 142 -0.54 14.76 3.72
N LEU A 143 -0.41 13.56 3.16
CA LEU A 143 0.89 13.05 2.73
C LEU A 143 1.49 13.94 1.64
N TRP A 144 0.72 14.29 0.61
CA TRP A 144 1.21 15.19 -0.43
C TRP A 144 1.68 16.53 0.13
N GLU A 145 0.86 17.16 0.97
CA GLU A 145 1.17 18.46 1.57
C GLU A 145 2.48 18.42 2.37
N ARG A 146 2.61 17.45 3.30
CA ARG A 146 3.81 17.30 4.14
C ARG A 146 5.04 16.94 3.31
N ASN A 147 4.92 16.01 2.37
CA ASN A 147 6.05 15.59 1.55
C ASN A 147 6.48 16.70 0.57
N SER A 148 5.55 17.53 0.10
CA SER A 148 5.87 18.69 -0.73
C SER A 148 6.60 19.77 0.06
N GLU A 149 6.12 20.06 1.27
CA GLU A 149 6.76 21.02 2.19
C GLU A 149 8.19 20.58 2.58
N ASP A 150 8.37 19.30 2.86
CA ASP A 150 9.67 18.73 3.24
C ASP A 150 10.61 18.47 2.05
N GLY A 151 10.15 18.63 0.81
CA GLY A 151 10.92 18.27 -0.39
C GLY A 151 11.18 16.76 -0.54
N THR A 152 10.26 15.92 -0.08
CA THR A 152 10.36 14.44 -0.03
C THR A 152 9.24 13.74 -0.81
N THR A 153 8.70 14.37 -1.85
CA THR A 153 7.66 13.76 -2.72
C THR A 153 8.14 12.49 -3.42
N ASP A 154 9.46 12.33 -3.60
CA ASP A 154 10.09 11.12 -4.14
C ASP A 154 9.83 9.86 -3.28
N TRP A 155 9.46 10.03 -2.01
CA TRP A 155 9.10 8.92 -1.13
C TRP A 155 7.78 8.25 -1.49
N LEU A 156 6.95 8.91 -2.30
CA LEU A 156 5.71 8.36 -2.84
C LEU A 156 5.92 7.69 -4.20
N GLN A 157 7.13 7.76 -4.78
CA GLN A 157 7.40 7.11 -6.07
C GLN A 157 7.24 5.60 -6.01
N TYR A 158 6.78 5.03 -7.12
CA TYR A 158 6.61 3.58 -7.26
C TYR A 158 6.85 3.10 -8.70
N ASP A 159 7.27 1.85 -8.81
CA ASP A 159 7.23 1.05 -10.04
C ASP A 159 5.95 0.19 -10.07
N ILE A 160 5.44 -0.20 -8.90
CA ILE A 160 4.15 -0.88 -8.75
C ILE A 160 3.38 -0.24 -7.60
N VAL A 161 2.11 0.10 -7.82
CA VAL A 161 1.20 0.53 -6.75
C VAL A 161 -0.02 -0.37 -6.68
N GLU A 162 -0.41 -0.75 -5.48
CA GLU A 162 -1.75 -1.27 -5.24
C GLU A 162 -2.72 -0.09 -5.08
N THR A 163 -3.76 0.00 -5.90
CA THR A 163 -4.74 1.08 -5.76
C THR A 163 -5.35 1.03 -4.36
N PRO A 164 -5.28 2.11 -3.57
CA PRO A 164 -5.82 2.06 -2.22
C PRO A 164 -7.33 1.79 -2.24
N HIS A 165 -7.79 1.05 -1.24
CA HIS A 165 -9.19 0.68 -1.02
C HIS A 165 -9.86 0.11 -2.27
N HIS A 166 -9.19 -0.86 -2.92
CA HIS A 166 -9.73 -1.58 -4.08
C HIS A 166 -10.09 -0.66 -5.27
N CYS A 167 -9.35 0.43 -5.50
CA CYS A 167 -9.68 1.44 -6.52
C CYS A 167 -10.97 2.21 -6.19
N SER A 168 -11.13 2.60 -4.92
CA SER A 168 -12.25 3.41 -4.44
C SER A 168 -12.18 4.85 -4.94
N TRP A 169 -13.34 5.43 -5.25
CA TRP A 169 -13.45 6.87 -5.51
C TRP A 169 -13.09 7.72 -4.29
N ARG A 170 -13.36 7.22 -3.07
CA ARG A 170 -13.10 7.93 -1.80
C ARG A 170 -11.61 8.06 -1.47
N THR A 171 -10.74 7.44 -2.26
CA THR A 171 -9.29 7.63 -2.19
C THR A 171 -8.84 8.90 -2.92
N LEU A 172 -9.60 9.36 -3.92
CA LEU A 172 -9.23 10.48 -4.80
C LEU A 172 -10.12 11.72 -4.61
N SER A 173 -11.20 11.62 -3.82
CA SER A 173 -12.18 12.70 -3.69
C SER A 173 -12.92 12.68 -2.35
N PHE A 174 -13.19 13.87 -1.84
CA PHE A 174 -14.13 14.10 -0.74
C PHE A 174 -15.59 14.05 -1.23
N ASP A 175 -15.82 14.29 -2.51
CA ASP A 175 -17.15 14.29 -3.11
C ASP A 175 -17.74 12.88 -3.22
N HIS A 176 -19.02 12.76 -2.90
CA HIS A 176 -19.75 11.51 -3.03
C HIS A 176 -20.35 11.37 -4.44
N TRP A 177 -19.90 10.35 -5.18
CA TRP A 177 -20.44 10.03 -6.51
C TRP A 177 -21.96 9.87 -6.53
N SER A 178 -22.53 9.22 -5.53
CA SER A 178 -23.98 9.01 -5.42
C SER A 178 -24.80 10.30 -5.32
N GLN A 179 -24.17 11.43 -4.97
CA GLN A 179 -24.82 12.73 -4.84
C GLN A 179 -24.56 13.63 -6.05
N LEU A 180 -23.33 13.60 -6.59
CA LEU A 180 -22.87 14.57 -7.59
C LEU A 180 -22.66 13.99 -9.00
N GLY A 181 -22.60 12.67 -9.15
CA GLY A 181 -22.33 12.01 -10.44
C GLY A 181 -21.03 12.55 -11.07
N GLU A 182 -21.05 12.90 -12.35
CA GLU A 182 -19.87 13.45 -13.04
C GLU A 182 -19.43 14.84 -12.54
N ALA A 183 -20.25 15.54 -11.74
CA ALA A 183 -19.86 16.83 -11.17
C ALA A 183 -18.87 16.71 -10.00
N VAL A 184 -18.55 15.48 -9.55
CA VAL A 184 -17.53 15.24 -8.53
C VAL A 184 -16.17 15.79 -8.94
N LYS A 185 -15.42 16.28 -7.96
CA LYS A 185 -14.08 16.83 -8.15
C LYS A 185 -13.03 15.90 -7.57
N VAL A 186 -11.96 15.72 -8.32
CA VAL A 186 -10.74 15.07 -7.79
C VAL A 186 -10.07 16.03 -6.82
N CYS A 187 -9.58 15.53 -5.69
CA CYS A 187 -8.65 16.24 -4.83
C CYS A 187 -7.27 16.23 -5.50
N PRO A 188 -6.75 17.40 -5.96
CA PRO A 188 -5.49 17.46 -6.70
C PRO A 188 -4.34 16.86 -5.90
N GLU A 189 -4.25 17.13 -4.60
CA GLU A 189 -3.18 16.67 -3.73
C GLU A 189 -3.17 15.15 -3.58
N ALA A 190 -4.35 14.54 -3.38
CA ALA A 190 -4.44 13.08 -3.30
C ALA A 190 -4.09 12.42 -4.64
N ARG A 191 -4.50 13.04 -5.75
CA ARG A 191 -4.12 12.61 -7.10
C ARG A 191 -2.62 12.75 -7.33
N ASP A 192 -2.01 13.85 -6.90
CA ASP A 192 -0.58 14.09 -7.06
C ASP A 192 0.25 13.11 -6.24
N ALA A 193 -0.16 12.80 -5.00
CA ALA A 193 0.48 11.75 -4.20
C ALA A 193 0.44 10.37 -4.86
N LEU A 194 -0.70 9.99 -5.44
CA LEU A 194 -0.86 8.70 -6.12
C LEU A 194 -0.30 8.71 -7.55
N GLY A 195 -0.07 9.90 -8.12
CA GLY A 195 0.47 10.12 -9.46
C GLY A 195 1.99 10.03 -9.56
N GLN A 196 2.68 9.62 -8.49
CA GLN A 196 4.15 9.54 -8.45
C GLN A 196 4.74 8.28 -9.13
N GLY A 197 4.00 7.67 -10.06
CA GLY A 197 4.48 6.51 -10.81
C GLY A 197 5.75 6.84 -11.61
N ARG A 198 6.77 6.00 -11.52
CA ARG A 198 7.94 6.05 -12.40
C ARG A 198 7.55 5.66 -13.83
N GLU A 199 8.38 5.99 -14.81
CA GLU A 199 8.16 5.54 -16.20
C GLU A 199 7.93 4.02 -16.27
N GLY A 200 6.92 3.56 -17.01
CA GLY A 200 6.60 2.13 -17.07
C GLY A 200 5.99 1.53 -15.81
N SER A 201 5.69 2.33 -14.78
CA SER A 201 5.00 1.88 -13.56
C SER A 201 3.67 1.18 -13.85
N VAL A 202 3.29 0.25 -12.97
CA VAL A 202 2.08 -0.57 -13.09
C VAL A 202 1.15 -0.30 -11.93
N ILE A 203 -0.13 -0.11 -12.21
CA ILE A 203 -1.19 0.09 -11.22
C ILE A 203 -1.98 -1.19 -11.11
N VAL A 204 -2.07 -1.75 -9.91
CA VAL A 204 -2.79 -3.00 -9.64
C VAL A 204 -3.99 -2.72 -8.75
N ALA A 205 -5.18 -2.94 -9.29
CA ALA A 205 -6.42 -2.90 -8.54
C ALA A 205 -6.77 -4.31 -8.03
N SER A 206 -6.57 -4.52 -6.74
CA SER A 206 -6.98 -5.75 -6.05
C SER A 206 -8.49 -5.73 -5.83
N CYS A 207 -9.27 -6.12 -6.83
CA CYS A 207 -10.72 -5.99 -6.79
C CYS A 207 -11.41 -6.88 -7.84
N LYS A 208 -12.74 -6.87 -7.79
CA LYS A 208 -13.60 -7.38 -8.85
C LYS A 208 -13.51 -6.54 -10.13
N PRO A 209 -13.94 -7.05 -11.30
CA PRO A 209 -13.97 -6.27 -12.54
C PRO A 209 -14.68 -4.93 -12.34
N ILE A 210 -14.04 -3.85 -12.78
CA ILE A 210 -14.51 -2.49 -12.56
C ILE A 210 -15.47 -2.12 -13.68
N LYS A 211 -16.77 -2.09 -13.36
CA LYS A 211 -17.85 -1.82 -14.31
C LYS A 211 -18.40 -0.41 -14.11
N LYS A 212 -18.97 0.13 -15.18
CA LYS A 212 -19.72 1.39 -15.11
C LYS A 212 -20.96 1.19 -14.23
N ASP A 213 -21.30 2.20 -13.45
CA ASP A 213 -22.49 2.25 -12.58
C ASP A 213 -22.53 1.19 -11.44
N ASP A 214 -21.42 0.46 -11.22
CA ASP A 214 -21.26 -0.44 -10.08
C ASP A 214 -21.06 0.34 -8.76
N ALA A 215 -21.43 -0.29 -7.65
CA ALA A 215 -21.22 0.29 -6.32
C ALA A 215 -19.73 0.43 -6.00
N ASN A 216 -19.36 1.61 -5.48
CA ASN A 216 -18.03 1.88 -4.93
C ASN A 216 -17.80 1.12 -3.60
N PRO A 217 -16.65 0.45 -3.37
CA PRO A 217 -15.54 0.18 -4.30
C PRO A 217 -15.63 -1.20 -5.01
N PRO A 218 -14.91 -1.41 -6.13
CA PRO A 218 -14.16 -0.44 -6.94
C PRO A 218 -15.08 0.57 -7.64
N HIS A 219 -14.53 1.66 -8.18
CA HIS A 219 -15.33 2.62 -8.93
C HIS A 219 -14.70 3.03 -10.27
N GLU A 220 -15.53 3.08 -11.32
CA GLU A 220 -15.10 3.37 -12.69
C GLU A 220 -14.48 4.77 -12.83
N ARG A 221 -15.04 5.78 -12.16
CA ARG A 221 -14.47 7.14 -12.14
C ARG A 221 -13.04 7.18 -11.58
N ALA A 222 -12.73 6.36 -10.56
CA ALA A 222 -11.39 6.23 -10.01
C ALA A 222 -10.45 5.52 -10.99
N LYS A 223 -10.93 4.45 -11.65
CA LYS A 223 -10.19 3.77 -12.72
C LYS A 223 -9.79 4.74 -13.84
N ARG A 224 -10.67 5.66 -14.26
CA ARG A 224 -10.33 6.71 -15.24
C ARG A 224 -9.12 7.57 -14.80
N GLU A 225 -9.05 7.95 -13.53
CA GLU A 225 -7.91 8.70 -13.00
C GLU A 225 -6.62 7.89 -13.02
N TYR A 226 -6.65 6.63 -12.61
CA TYR A 226 -5.46 5.76 -12.63
C TYR A 226 -5.01 5.44 -14.06
N LEU A 227 -5.93 5.21 -14.99
CA LEU A 227 -5.61 5.02 -16.40
C LEU A 227 -4.88 6.24 -16.98
N SER A 228 -5.30 7.46 -16.62
CA SER A 228 -4.60 8.68 -17.05
C SER A 228 -3.18 8.80 -16.49
N MET A 229 -2.88 8.17 -15.34
CA MET A 229 -1.53 8.16 -14.76
C MET A 229 -0.57 7.22 -15.51
N VAL A 230 -1.09 6.17 -16.15
CA VAL A 230 -0.30 5.25 -16.99
C VAL A 230 -0.27 5.65 -18.47
N GLY A 231 -0.80 6.82 -18.83
CA GLY A 231 -0.73 7.36 -20.19
C GLY A 231 -1.35 6.43 -21.25
N GLU A 232 -0.71 6.32 -22.41
CA GLU A 232 -1.24 5.55 -23.56
C GLU A 232 -1.19 4.02 -23.34
N ASP A 233 -0.25 3.53 -22.54
CA ASP A 233 -0.09 2.11 -22.24
C ASP A 233 -1.02 1.68 -21.11
N THR A 234 -2.31 1.62 -21.45
CA THR A 234 -3.39 1.25 -20.51
C THR A 234 -3.31 -0.19 -20.01
N ASP A 235 -2.52 -1.06 -20.65
CA ASP A 235 -2.26 -2.44 -20.20
C ASP A 235 -1.46 -2.47 -18.88
N ARG A 236 -0.91 -1.32 -18.46
CA ARG A 236 -0.28 -1.13 -17.15
C ARG A 236 -1.28 -0.91 -16.00
N PHE A 237 -2.59 -0.88 -16.27
CA PHE A 237 -3.61 -1.00 -15.23
C PHE A 237 -4.15 -2.43 -15.19
N LEU A 238 -3.96 -3.12 -14.06
CA LEU A 238 -4.35 -4.52 -13.90
C LEU A 238 -5.44 -4.67 -12.83
N CYS A 239 -6.55 -5.32 -13.17
CA CYS A 239 -7.52 -5.80 -12.18
C CYS A 239 -7.24 -7.26 -11.85
N THR A 240 -7.06 -7.59 -10.57
CA THR A 240 -6.61 -8.94 -10.15
C THR A 240 -7.61 -10.03 -10.51
N GLU A 241 -8.92 -9.77 -10.37
CA GLU A 241 -9.96 -10.74 -10.75
C GLU A 241 -10.03 -10.93 -12.28
N GLU A 242 -9.91 -9.86 -13.07
CA GLU A 242 -9.87 -9.98 -14.53
C GLU A 242 -8.64 -10.77 -15.01
N VAL A 243 -7.48 -10.60 -14.37
CA VAL A 243 -6.27 -11.37 -14.67
C VAL A 243 -6.45 -12.84 -14.27
N ARG A 244 -6.99 -13.11 -13.08
CA ARG A 244 -7.29 -14.48 -12.63
C ARG A 244 -8.22 -15.18 -13.61
N ASP A 245 -9.31 -14.53 -14.02
CA ASP A 245 -10.30 -15.12 -14.90
C ASP A 245 -9.76 -15.39 -16.32
N LYS A 246 -8.86 -14.53 -16.82
CA LYS A 246 -8.24 -14.69 -18.14
C LYS A 246 -7.08 -15.68 -18.16
N GLU A 247 -6.28 -15.72 -17.10
CA GLU A 247 -4.98 -16.40 -17.11
C GLU A 247 -4.90 -17.60 -16.17
N ASP A 248 -5.86 -17.74 -15.25
CA ASP A 248 -5.92 -18.76 -14.21
C ASP A 248 -4.70 -18.73 -13.27
N ARG A 249 -4.29 -17.51 -12.88
CA ARG A 249 -3.14 -17.28 -11.99
C ARG A 249 -3.20 -15.87 -11.38
N PRO A 250 -2.51 -15.62 -10.25
CA PRO A 250 -2.37 -14.27 -9.71
C PRO A 250 -1.57 -13.36 -10.65
N VAL A 251 -1.71 -12.05 -10.45
CA VAL A 251 -0.78 -11.07 -11.02
C VAL A 251 0.60 -11.34 -10.41
N GLU A 252 1.58 -11.65 -11.25
CA GLU A 252 2.93 -11.98 -10.82
C GLU A 252 3.95 -11.09 -11.54
N PHE A 253 4.93 -10.61 -10.79
CA PHE A 253 6.05 -9.84 -11.30
C PHE A 253 7.36 -10.54 -10.95
N LYS A 254 8.24 -10.64 -11.94
CA LYS A 254 9.65 -10.97 -11.74
C LYS A 254 10.44 -9.68 -11.64
N ILE A 255 11.21 -9.52 -10.57
CA ILE A 255 12.09 -8.36 -10.37
C ILE A 255 13.52 -8.77 -10.74
N SER A 256 14.17 -7.97 -11.57
CA SER A 256 15.58 -8.16 -12.01
C SER A 256 16.31 -6.81 -12.05
N HIS A 257 17.55 -6.77 -12.51
CA HIS A 257 18.27 -5.51 -12.78
C HIS A 257 17.53 -4.57 -13.74
N ARG A 258 16.58 -5.10 -14.54
CA ARG A 258 15.73 -4.32 -15.47
C ARG A 258 14.48 -3.73 -14.82
N GLY A 259 14.27 -3.98 -13.52
CA GLY A 259 13.06 -3.60 -12.80
C GLY A 259 11.99 -4.69 -12.80
N PRO A 260 10.76 -4.36 -12.35
CA PRO A 260 9.66 -5.31 -12.33
C PRO A 260 9.16 -5.61 -13.75
N GLN A 261 8.96 -6.88 -14.02
CA GLN A 261 8.42 -7.36 -15.28
C GLN A 261 7.22 -8.25 -15.00
N ARG A 262 6.06 -7.93 -15.59
CA ARG A 262 4.88 -8.78 -15.46
C ARG A 262 5.18 -10.11 -16.12
N THR A 263 5.10 -11.20 -15.37
CA THR A 263 5.10 -12.55 -15.93
C THR A 263 3.84 -12.68 -16.78
N LEU A 264 3.89 -13.19 -18.01
CA LEU A 264 2.74 -13.51 -18.88
C LEU A 264 2.61 -15.02 -19.09
N LYS A 265 1.38 -15.52 -19.22
CA LYS A 265 1.11 -16.91 -19.63
C LYS A 265 1.56 -17.08 -21.08
N LEU A 266 2.41 -18.06 -21.35
CA LEU A 266 2.71 -18.45 -22.72
C LEU A 266 1.43 -19.00 -23.36
N ALA A 267 0.99 -18.39 -24.47
CA ALA A 267 0.02 -19.03 -25.33
C ALA A 267 0.66 -20.32 -25.85
N ALA A 268 0.03 -21.47 -25.61
CA ALA A 268 0.47 -22.74 -26.17
C ALA A 268 0.47 -22.58 -27.69
N THR A 269 1.65 -22.40 -28.27
CA THR A 269 1.81 -22.37 -29.72
C THR A 269 1.54 -23.79 -30.17
N ILE A 270 0.46 -24.00 -30.91
CA ILE A 270 0.18 -25.28 -31.55
C ILE A 270 1.33 -25.52 -32.53
N GLY A 271 2.28 -26.36 -32.12
CA GLY A 271 3.40 -26.80 -32.95
C GLY A 271 4.78 -26.29 -32.54
N ALA A 272 5.29 -26.73 -31.38
CA ALA A 272 6.70 -27.10 -31.23
C ALA A 272 6.87 -27.95 -29.96
N SER A 273 7.52 -29.08 -30.11
CA SER A 273 7.83 -30.09 -29.10
C SER A 273 8.56 -29.55 -27.87
N ALA A 274 8.04 -29.91 -26.70
CA ALA A 274 8.70 -30.12 -25.40
C ALA A 274 10.03 -29.39 -25.12
N ALA A 275 9.94 -28.28 -24.40
CA ALA A 275 10.81 -27.98 -23.25
C ALA A 275 10.05 -27.01 -22.33
N GLY A 276 9.93 -27.37 -21.04
CA GLY A 276 9.17 -26.61 -20.05
C GLY A 276 9.69 -25.19 -19.89
N VAL A 277 8.97 -24.23 -20.47
CA VAL A 277 9.07 -22.80 -20.18
C VAL A 277 7.64 -22.31 -20.02
N SER A 278 7.23 -21.98 -18.79
CA SER A 278 5.81 -21.72 -18.48
C SER A 278 5.41 -20.24 -18.51
N ALA A 279 6.36 -19.32 -18.72
CA ALA A 279 6.05 -17.91 -18.83
C ALA A 279 7.12 -17.08 -19.56
N VAL A 280 6.71 -15.96 -20.15
CA VAL A 280 7.60 -14.90 -20.66
C VAL A 280 7.31 -13.62 -19.88
N SER A 281 8.35 -12.89 -19.46
CA SER A 281 8.17 -11.62 -18.75
C SER A 281 8.18 -10.45 -19.74
N THR A 282 7.22 -9.53 -19.64
CA THR A 282 7.25 -8.27 -20.41
C THR A 282 7.98 -7.20 -19.63
N THR A 283 8.93 -6.52 -20.27
CA THR A 283 9.63 -5.36 -19.73
C THR A 283 8.68 -4.18 -19.60
N ALA A 284 8.47 -3.69 -18.36
CA ALA A 284 8.33 -2.25 -18.18
C ALA A 284 9.63 -1.60 -18.69
N ARG A 285 9.54 -0.45 -19.36
CA ARG A 285 10.74 0.21 -19.92
C ARG A 285 11.75 0.44 -18.81
N GLY A 286 12.95 -0.11 -18.98
CA GLY A 286 13.98 -0.09 -17.94
C GLY A 286 14.44 1.33 -17.64
N HIS A 287 14.58 1.65 -16.35
CA HIS A 287 15.18 2.88 -15.90
C HIS A 287 16.70 2.84 -16.01
N GLY A 288 17.27 3.90 -16.59
CA GLY A 288 18.68 4.25 -16.45
C GLY A 288 19.00 4.78 -15.06
#